data_AF-A0A9X0WIX1-F1
#
_entry.id   AF-A0A9X0WIX1-F1
#
_cell.length_a   1.000
_cell.length_b   1.000
_cell.length_c   1.000
_cell.angle_alpha   90.00
_cell.angle_beta   90.00
_cell.angle_gamma   90.00
#
_symmetry.space_group_name_H-M   'P 1'
#
loop_
_entity.id
_entity.type
_entity.pdbx_description
1 polymer ?
#
loop_
_entity_poly.entity_id
_entity_poly.type
_entity_poly.pdbx_seq_one_letter_code
_entity_poly.pdbx_strand_id
1 'polypeptide(L)'
;MRIPFAWHDDWALQIPVIDHEHRELVEILAAILDRFVDEDDVPEGPTHLHQALIELGEAAREHFSREEALMRAIDYEDVTEHQTEHALLMAEYTDLIRQWQIAGKQRLTVTDQQLIHDWILDHILGADRDFAKACLRQDLHPDQRARLVAVPPRPRPLRTDQTDP
;
A
#
# COMPACT_ATOMS: atom_id res chain seq x y z
N MET A 1 10.47 9.59 22.71
CA MET A 1 11.09 9.76 21.38
C MET A 1 10.19 9.02 20.41
N ARG A 2 9.50 9.73 19.51
CA ARG A 2 8.67 9.10 18.49
C ARG A 2 9.62 8.47 17.48
N ILE A 3 9.50 7.17 17.23
CA ILE A 3 10.21 6.53 16.12
C ILE A 3 9.33 6.80 14.89
N PRO A 4 9.80 7.58 13.89
CA PRO A 4 9.01 7.82 12.69
C PRO A 4 8.79 6.49 11.97
N PHE A 5 7.55 6.28 11.50
CA PHE A 5 7.27 5.17 10.60
C PHE A 5 7.95 5.45 9.26
N ALA A 6 8.81 4.55 8.81
CA ALA A 6 9.62 4.74 7.62
C ALA A 6 9.98 3.39 6.97
N TRP A 7 10.23 3.42 5.67
CA TRP A 7 10.64 2.25 4.90
C TRP A 7 11.97 1.69 5.43
N HIS A 8 12.05 0.37 5.52
CA HIS A 8 13.28 -0.35 5.82
C HIS A 8 13.68 -1.25 4.64
N ASP A 9 14.96 -1.24 4.25
CA ASP A 9 15.43 -2.02 3.09
C ASP A 9 15.30 -3.54 3.30
N ASP A 10 15.20 -4.01 4.54
CA ASP A 10 14.90 -5.43 4.86
C ASP A 10 13.51 -5.89 4.41
N TRP A 11 12.63 -4.96 4.06
CA TRP A 11 11.29 -5.24 3.50
C TRP A 11 11.32 -5.39 1.98
N ALA A 12 12.46 -5.10 1.34
CA ALA A 12 12.59 -5.20 -0.12
C ALA A 12 12.45 -6.65 -0.60
N LEU A 13 11.63 -6.82 -1.62
CA LEU A 13 11.32 -8.07 -2.29
C LEU A 13 12.23 -8.33 -3.49
N GLN A 14 13.13 -7.39 -3.83
CA GLN A 14 14.02 -7.46 -4.99
C GLN A 14 13.26 -7.48 -6.32
N ILE A 15 12.03 -6.94 -6.32
CA ILE A 15 11.23 -6.69 -7.51
C ILE A 15 11.11 -5.17 -7.58
N PRO A 16 11.97 -4.47 -8.37
CA PRO A 16 12.15 -3.02 -8.26
C PRO A 16 10.86 -2.21 -8.39
N VAL A 17 9.94 -2.69 -9.22
CA VAL A 17 8.66 -2.05 -9.44
C VAL A 17 7.80 -2.15 -8.16
N ILE A 18 7.67 -3.34 -7.56
CA ILE A 18 6.92 -3.57 -6.31
C ILE A 18 7.58 -2.85 -5.13
N ASP A 19 8.90 -2.93 -4.98
CA ASP A 19 9.65 -2.25 -3.92
C ASP A 19 9.42 -0.73 -3.95
N HIS A 20 9.29 -0.15 -5.14
CA HIS A 20 8.97 1.26 -5.29
C HIS A 20 7.54 1.58 -4.82
N GLU A 21 6.55 0.75 -5.17
CA GLU A 21 5.17 0.96 -4.69
C GLU A 21 5.04 0.77 -3.18
N HIS A 22 5.73 -0.21 -2.59
CA HIS A 22 5.73 -0.38 -1.14
C HIS A 22 6.32 0.83 -0.42
N ARG A 23 7.41 1.41 -0.96
CA ARG A 23 7.97 2.67 -0.44
C ARG A 23 6.94 3.80 -0.52
N GLU A 24 6.25 3.95 -1.64
CA GLU A 24 5.20 4.98 -1.80
C GLU A 24 4.06 4.79 -0.78
N LEU A 25 3.57 3.56 -0.57
CA LEU A 25 2.55 3.26 0.44
C LEU A 25 3.02 3.63 1.85
N VAL A 26 4.26 3.26 2.20
CA VAL A 26 4.85 3.58 3.50
C VAL A 26 5.05 5.09 3.68
N GLU A 27 5.46 5.81 2.64
CA GLU A 27 5.60 7.27 2.67
C GLU A 27 4.25 7.98 2.86
N ILE A 28 3.20 7.52 2.17
CA ILE A 28 1.83 8.05 2.35
C ILE A 28 1.37 7.80 3.79
N LEU A 29 1.54 6.59 4.31
CA LEU A 29 1.15 6.26 5.68
C LEU A 29 1.96 7.09 6.70
N ALA A 30 3.27 7.23 6.51
CA ALA A 30 4.12 8.05 7.38
C ALA A 30 3.62 9.50 7.44
N ALA A 31 3.27 10.10 6.29
CA ALA A 31 2.74 11.45 6.22
C ALA A 31 1.38 11.59 6.93
N ILE A 32 0.50 10.58 6.82
CA ILE A 32 -0.77 10.53 7.55
C ILE A 32 -0.52 10.48 9.06
N LEU A 33 0.35 9.57 9.51
CA LEU A 33 0.64 9.40 10.93
C LEU A 33 1.29 10.64 11.54
N ASP A 34 2.21 11.27 10.80
CA ASP A 34 2.86 12.48 11.24
C ASP A 34 1.85 13.61 11.45
N ARG A 35 0.89 13.75 10.53
CA ARG A 35 -0.12 14.82 10.55
C ARG A 35 -1.27 14.58 11.53
N PHE A 36 -1.67 13.33 11.79
CA PHE A 36 -2.95 13.04 12.44
C PHE A 36 -2.87 12.30 13.78
N VAL A 37 -1.68 11.89 14.26
CA VAL A 37 -1.55 11.15 15.54
C VAL A 37 -1.34 12.05 16.76
N ASP A 38 -0.48 13.09 16.69
CA ASP A 38 0.01 13.78 17.92
C ASP A 38 0.05 15.32 17.89
N GLU A 39 -0.29 16.01 16.80
CA GLU A 39 -0.07 17.48 16.75
C GLU A 39 -1.19 18.28 17.44
N ASP A 40 -0.83 19.24 18.30
CA ASP A 40 -1.78 20.21 18.89
C ASP A 40 -2.55 21.00 17.81
N ASP A 41 -2.02 21.07 16.59
CA ASP A 41 -2.47 21.91 15.46
C ASP A 41 -3.03 21.10 14.27
N VAL A 42 -3.78 20.02 14.54
CA VAL A 42 -4.50 19.31 13.47
C VAL A 42 -5.44 20.31 12.78
N PRO A 43 -5.32 20.55 11.46
CA PRO A 43 -6.13 21.51 10.77
C PRO A 43 -7.61 21.22 11.00
N GLU A 44 -8.32 22.20 11.57
CA GLU A 44 -9.73 22.06 11.91
C GLU A 44 -10.54 21.65 10.68
N GLY A 45 -11.27 20.53 10.78
CA GLY A 45 -12.17 20.07 9.72
C GLY A 45 -12.26 18.53 9.64
N PRO A 46 -13.48 17.96 9.60
CA PRO A 46 -13.68 16.51 9.59
C PRO A 46 -13.20 15.79 8.32
N THR A 47 -12.80 16.51 7.29
CA THR A 47 -12.55 15.95 5.95
C THR A 47 -11.08 15.60 5.69
N HIS A 48 -10.11 16.22 6.39
CA HIS A 48 -8.69 16.08 6.06
C HIS A 48 -8.15 14.66 6.28
N LEU A 49 -8.47 14.04 7.43
CA LEU A 49 -8.04 12.66 7.72
C LEU A 49 -8.68 11.68 6.73
N HIS A 50 -9.98 11.83 6.47
CA HIS A 50 -10.70 10.95 5.57
C HIS A 50 -10.17 11.02 4.13
N GLN A 51 -9.87 12.23 3.64
CA GLN A 51 -9.28 12.41 2.30
C GLN A 51 -7.91 11.74 2.18
N ALA A 52 -7.04 11.91 3.19
CA ALA A 52 -5.72 11.28 3.18
C ALA A 52 -5.81 9.73 3.23
N LEU A 53 -6.80 9.19 3.94
CA LEU A 53 -7.07 7.75 3.97
C LEU A 53 -7.67 7.25 2.64
N ILE A 54 -8.47 8.06 1.94
CA ILE A 54 -8.90 7.72 0.56
C ILE A 54 -7.67 7.56 -0.35
N GLU A 55 -6.73 8.51 -0.29
CA GLU A 55 -5.50 8.47 -1.11
C GLU A 55 -4.65 7.23 -0.83
N LEU A 56 -4.49 6.85 0.44
CA LEU A 56 -3.81 5.61 0.81
C LEU A 56 -4.52 4.38 0.24
N GLY A 57 -5.85 4.33 0.36
CA GLY A 57 -6.64 3.22 -0.18
C GLY A 57 -6.66 3.15 -1.71
N GLU A 58 -6.52 4.28 -2.42
CA GLU A 58 -6.37 4.30 -3.87
C GLU A 58 -4.99 3.77 -4.29
N ALA A 59 -3.93 4.23 -3.63
CA ALA A 59 -2.57 3.73 -3.87
C ALA A 59 -2.46 2.21 -3.62
N ALA A 60 -3.10 1.70 -2.56
CA ALA A 60 -3.11 0.27 -2.26
C ALA A 60 -3.84 -0.54 -3.35
N ARG A 61 -5.00 -0.07 -3.83
CA ARG A 61 -5.75 -0.76 -4.91
C ARG A 61 -4.96 -0.83 -6.21
N GLU A 62 -4.26 0.24 -6.56
CA GLU A 62 -3.43 0.26 -7.77
C GLU A 62 -2.25 -0.69 -7.65
N HIS A 63 -1.60 -0.70 -6.48
CA HIS A 63 -0.54 -1.63 -6.16
C HIS A 63 -0.99 -3.09 -6.31
N PHE A 64 -2.09 -3.47 -5.63
CA PHE A 64 -2.67 -4.81 -5.74
C PHE A 64 -3.00 -5.19 -7.17
N SER A 65 -3.61 -4.27 -7.94
CA SER A 65 -3.94 -4.52 -9.34
C SER A 65 -2.70 -4.85 -10.20
N ARG A 66 -1.59 -4.14 -9.95
CA ARG A 66 -0.33 -4.36 -10.67
C ARG A 66 0.34 -5.64 -10.23
N GLU A 67 0.37 -5.92 -8.94
CA GLU A 67 0.93 -7.16 -8.40
C GLU A 67 0.19 -8.38 -8.97
N GLU A 68 -1.14 -8.37 -8.99
CA GLU A 68 -1.93 -9.42 -9.62
C GLU A 68 -1.65 -9.57 -11.13
N ALA A 69 -1.36 -8.47 -11.82
CA ALA A 69 -0.95 -8.53 -13.22
C ALA A 69 0.41 -9.22 -13.38
N LEU A 70 1.36 -8.96 -12.49
CA LEU A 70 2.67 -9.63 -12.46
C LEU A 70 2.52 -11.12 -12.11
N MET A 71 1.68 -11.47 -11.14
CA MET A 71 1.36 -12.86 -10.78
C MET A 71 0.80 -13.63 -11.99
N ARG A 72 -0.18 -13.05 -12.69
CA ARG A 72 -0.74 -13.63 -13.92
C ARG A 72 0.30 -13.76 -15.03
N ALA A 73 1.24 -12.82 -15.13
CA ALA A 73 2.28 -12.84 -16.16
C ALA A 73 3.24 -14.02 -16.02
N ILE A 74 3.45 -14.52 -14.79
CA ILE A 74 4.33 -15.65 -14.49
C ILE A 74 3.60 -16.94 -14.15
N ASP A 75 2.27 -16.99 -14.34
CA ASP A 75 1.42 -18.12 -13.96
C ASP A 75 1.62 -18.54 -12.49
N TYR A 76 1.65 -17.56 -11.58
CA TYR A 76 1.82 -17.80 -10.14
C TYR A 76 0.69 -18.70 -9.61
N GLU A 77 1.06 -19.81 -8.95
CA GLU A 77 0.14 -20.87 -8.54
C GLU A 77 -0.93 -20.37 -7.55
N ASP A 78 -0.53 -19.51 -6.62
CA ASP A 78 -1.38 -19.04 -5.53
C ASP A 78 -2.05 -17.69 -5.83
N VAL A 79 -2.13 -17.28 -7.11
CA VAL A 79 -2.72 -15.99 -7.52
C VAL A 79 -4.15 -15.81 -7.01
N THR A 80 -4.95 -16.88 -6.94
CA THR A 80 -6.34 -16.80 -6.46
C THR A 80 -6.43 -16.56 -4.96
N GLU A 81 -5.54 -17.19 -4.19
CA GLU A 81 -5.46 -16.99 -2.73
C GLU A 81 -5.00 -15.57 -2.43
N HIS A 82 -3.95 -15.11 -3.10
CA HIS A 82 -3.42 -13.76 -2.95
C HIS A 82 -4.46 -12.68 -3.34
N GLN A 83 -5.19 -12.86 -4.45
CA GLN A 83 -6.32 -11.98 -4.82
C GLN A 83 -7.43 -11.94 -3.76
N THR A 84 -7.68 -13.06 -3.10
CA THR A 84 -8.69 -13.13 -2.03
C THR A 84 -8.22 -12.34 -0.81
N GLU A 85 -6.94 -12.42 -0.47
CA GLU A 85 -6.32 -11.62 0.58
C GLU A 85 -6.46 -10.13 0.28
N HIS A 86 -6.07 -9.66 -0.91
CA HIS A 86 -6.27 -8.26 -1.33
C HIS A 86 -7.72 -7.79 -1.17
N ALA A 87 -8.68 -8.61 -1.60
CA ALA A 87 -10.09 -8.28 -1.52
C ALA A 87 -10.56 -8.14 -0.05
N LEU A 88 -10.10 -9.01 0.84
CA LEU A 88 -10.39 -8.95 2.28
C LEU A 88 -9.76 -7.70 2.90
N LEU A 89 -8.47 -7.48 2.66
CA LEU A 89 -7.73 -6.32 3.14
C LEU A 89 -8.42 -5.00 2.74
N MET A 90 -8.84 -4.88 1.47
CA MET A 90 -9.56 -3.69 1.00
C MET A 90 -10.97 -3.55 1.57
N ALA A 91 -11.66 -4.66 1.82
CA ALA A 91 -12.98 -4.64 2.44
C ALA A 91 -12.90 -4.16 3.90
N GLU A 92 -11.96 -4.71 4.67
CA GLU A 92 -11.69 -4.31 6.06
C GLU A 92 -11.27 -2.84 6.14
N TYR A 93 -10.36 -2.41 5.26
CA TYR A 93 -9.93 -1.02 5.16
C TYR A 93 -11.12 -0.09 4.89
N THR A 94 -11.92 -0.40 3.87
CA THR A 94 -13.06 0.45 3.47
C THR A 94 -14.10 0.55 4.58
N ASP A 95 -14.38 -0.54 5.29
CA ASP A 95 -15.31 -0.54 6.41
C ASP A 95 -14.78 0.29 7.59
N LEU A 96 -13.50 0.14 7.94
CA LEU A 96 -12.85 0.95 8.99
C LEU A 96 -12.94 2.44 8.69
N ILE A 97 -12.58 2.86 7.47
CA ILE A 97 -12.62 4.27 7.06
C ILE A 97 -14.05 4.81 7.12
N ARG A 98 -15.04 4.01 6.69
CA ARG A 98 -16.45 4.38 6.78
C ARG A 98 -16.90 4.56 8.23
N GLN A 99 -16.52 3.66 9.13
CA GLN A 99 -16.84 3.77 10.56
C GLN A 99 -16.24 5.04 11.17
N TRP A 100 -14.98 5.34 10.85
CA TRP A 100 -14.30 6.56 11.31
C TRP A 100 -14.94 7.83 10.79
N GLN A 101 -15.37 7.84 9.53
CA GLN A 101 -16.10 8.96 8.94
C GLN A 101 -17.44 9.20 9.65
N ILE A 102 -18.22 8.14 9.92
CA ILE A 102 -19.51 8.23 10.64
C ILE A 102 -19.30 8.74 12.07
N ALA A 103 -18.22 8.30 12.74
CA ALA A 103 -17.87 8.74 14.08
C ALA A 103 -17.31 10.18 14.12
N GLY A 104 -17.10 10.83 12.98
CA GLY A 104 -16.49 12.15 12.90
C GLY A 104 -15.04 12.16 13.41
N LYS A 105 -14.32 11.05 13.27
CA LYS A 105 -12.93 10.91 13.74
C LYS A 105 -12.02 11.85 12.94
N GLN A 106 -11.32 12.73 13.66
CA GLN A 106 -10.37 13.69 13.05
C GLN A 106 -8.91 13.36 13.32
N ARG A 107 -8.65 12.43 14.26
CA ARG A 107 -7.31 12.09 14.75
C ARG A 107 -7.17 10.58 14.89
N LEU A 108 -5.97 10.09 14.59
CA LEU A 108 -5.59 8.71 14.80
C LEU A 108 -5.03 8.55 16.21
N THR A 109 -5.39 7.47 16.87
CA THR A 109 -4.76 7.05 18.13
C THR A 109 -3.53 6.20 17.82
N VAL A 110 -2.68 5.98 18.81
CA VAL A 110 -1.58 5.02 18.72
C VAL A 110 -2.07 3.62 18.32
N THR A 111 -3.27 3.23 18.76
CA THR A 111 -3.88 1.95 18.37
C THR A 111 -4.27 1.92 16.90
N ASP A 112 -4.83 3.02 16.37
CA ASP A 112 -5.16 3.11 14.95
C ASP A 112 -3.90 3.08 14.08
N GLN A 113 -2.84 3.76 14.53
CA GLN A 113 -1.53 3.69 13.89
C GLN A 113 -1.02 2.25 13.82
N GLN A 114 -1.04 1.53 14.94
CA GLN A 114 -0.56 0.15 15.01
C GLN A 114 -1.36 -0.76 14.09
N LEU A 115 -2.68 -0.58 14.03
CA LEU A 115 -3.56 -1.37 13.16
C LEU A 115 -3.21 -1.21 11.67
N ILE A 116 -3.05 0.03 11.18
CA ILE A 116 -2.72 0.27 9.77
C ILE A 116 -1.28 -0.16 9.47
N HIS A 117 -0.37 0.03 10.42
CA HIS A 117 1.01 -0.41 10.34
C HIS A 117 1.11 -1.93 10.15
N ASP A 118 0.48 -2.69 11.03
CA ASP A 118 0.52 -4.16 11.01
C ASP A 118 -0.15 -4.69 9.74
N TRP A 119 -1.26 -4.06 9.32
CA TRP A 119 -1.93 -4.38 8.06
C TRP A 119 -1.01 -4.29 6.84
N ILE A 120 -0.20 -3.22 6.70
CA ILE A 120 0.76 -3.09 5.59
C ILE A 120 1.89 -4.10 5.72
N LEU A 121 2.50 -4.19 6.91
CA LEU A 121 3.71 -5.00 7.06
C LEU A 121 3.45 -6.50 7.03
N ASP A 122 2.34 -6.97 7.60
CA ASP A 122 2.01 -8.39 7.59
C ASP A 122 1.81 -8.90 6.16
N HIS A 123 1.17 -8.09 5.30
CA HIS A 123 1.01 -8.39 3.88
C HIS A 123 2.34 -8.42 3.14
N ILE A 124 3.15 -7.34 3.23
CA ILE A 124 4.47 -7.24 2.58
C ILE A 124 5.41 -8.37 3.01
N LEU A 125 5.46 -8.67 4.32
CA LEU A 125 6.40 -9.62 4.88
C LEU A 125 5.91 -11.08 4.77
N GLY A 126 4.63 -11.27 4.49
CA GLY A 126 3.95 -12.54 4.27
C GLY A 126 3.73 -12.82 2.79
N ALA A 127 2.54 -12.49 2.29
CA ALA A 127 2.05 -12.88 0.97
C ALA A 127 2.96 -12.40 -0.18
N ASP A 128 3.38 -11.14 -0.16
CA ASP A 128 4.18 -10.55 -1.24
C ASP A 128 5.58 -11.17 -1.26
N ARG A 129 6.10 -11.54 -0.09
CA ARG A 129 7.38 -12.24 0.01
C ARG A 129 7.33 -13.64 -0.57
N ASP A 130 6.20 -14.34 -0.45
CA ASP A 130 6.01 -15.65 -1.10
C ASP A 130 5.88 -15.51 -2.61
N PHE A 131 5.13 -14.52 -3.09
CA PHE A 131 5.12 -14.14 -4.50
C PHE A 131 6.52 -13.77 -5.02
N ALA A 132 7.29 -13.00 -4.25
CA ALA A 132 8.63 -12.59 -4.64
C ALA A 132 9.59 -13.78 -4.79
N LYS A 133 9.51 -14.77 -3.88
CA LYS A 133 10.27 -16.02 -4.02
C LYS A 133 9.97 -16.69 -5.35
N ALA A 134 8.71 -16.75 -5.77
CA ALA A 134 8.32 -17.34 -7.06
C ALA A 134 8.91 -16.58 -8.26
N CYS A 135 8.89 -15.24 -8.24
CA CYS A 135 9.52 -14.40 -9.26
C CYS A 135 11.03 -14.62 -9.39
N LEU A 136 11.73 -14.83 -8.27
CA LEU A 136 13.19 -14.90 -8.21
C LEU A 136 13.74 -16.32 -8.43
N ARG A 137 12.87 -17.30 -8.64
CA ARG A 137 13.26 -18.69 -8.91
C ARG A 137 14.20 -18.80 -10.10
N GLN A 138 15.28 -19.57 -9.93
CA GLN A 138 16.27 -19.80 -10.98
C GLN A 138 15.70 -20.57 -12.18
N ASP A 139 14.71 -21.41 -11.93
CA ASP A 139 14.05 -22.25 -12.94
C ASP A 139 12.81 -21.60 -13.59
N LEU A 140 12.52 -20.32 -13.29
CA LEU A 140 11.43 -19.60 -13.94
C LEU A 140 11.66 -19.53 -15.46
N HIS A 141 10.66 -19.92 -16.25
CA HIS A 141 10.77 -20.06 -17.69
C HIS A 141 11.14 -18.71 -18.36
N PRO A 142 11.99 -18.68 -19.41
CA PRO A 142 12.39 -17.43 -20.07
C PRO A 142 11.21 -16.57 -20.55
N ASP A 143 10.14 -17.19 -21.06
CA ASP A 143 8.94 -16.47 -21.49
C ASP A 143 8.20 -15.80 -20.32
N GLN A 144 8.16 -16.44 -19.15
CA GLN A 144 7.56 -15.86 -17.94
C GLN A 144 8.40 -14.66 -17.47
N ARG A 145 9.74 -14.80 -17.47
CA ARG A 145 10.66 -13.67 -17.17
C ARG A 145 10.46 -12.50 -18.13
N ALA A 146 10.30 -12.77 -19.44
CA ALA A 146 10.06 -11.73 -20.43
C ALA A 146 8.72 -11.01 -20.19
N ARG A 147 7.66 -11.74 -19.82
CA ARG A 147 6.36 -11.16 -19.48
C ARG A 147 6.40 -10.30 -18.23
N LEU A 148 7.16 -10.70 -17.21
CA LEU A 148 7.35 -9.90 -15.99
C LEU A 148 7.93 -8.51 -16.30
N VAL A 149 8.93 -8.44 -17.20
CA VAL A 149 9.54 -7.17 -17.64
C VAL A 149 8.60 -6.36 -18.54
N ALA A 150 7.68 -7.02 -19.25
CA ALA A 150 6.75 -6.38 -20.16
C ALA A 150 5.53 -5.73 -19.48
N VAL A 151 5.28 -6.02 -18.19
CA VAL A 151 4.24 -5.32 -17.43
C VAL A 151 4.67 -3.86 -17.26
N PRO A 152 3.95 -2.90 -17.86
CA PRO A 152 4.36 -1.51 -17.83
C PRO A 152 4.30 -0.94 -16.40
N PRO A 153 5.20 -0.01 -16.04
CA PRO A 153 5.05 0.73 -14.79
C PRO A 153 3.75 1.54 -14.81
N ARG A 154 3.22 1.84 -13.62
CA ARG A 154 2.05 2.71 -13.48
C ARG A 154 2.30 4.04 -14.21
N PRO A 155 1.35 4.56 -15.00
CA PRO A 155 1.44 5.93 -15.47
C PRO A 155 1.42 6.86 -14.26
N ARG A 156 2.45 7.72 -14.12
CA ARG A 156 2.54 8.68 -13.01
C ARG A 156 1.21 9.44 -12.91
N PRO A 157 0.59 9.55 -11.71
CA PRO A 157 -0.60 10.38 -11.59
C PRO A 157 -0.26 11.77 -12.08
N LEU A 158 -1.11 12.31 -12.96
CA LEU A 158 -1.01 13.70 -13.38
C LEU A 158 -1.10 14.51 -12.10
N ARG A 159 0.01 15.11 -11.66
CA ARG A 159 -0.05 16.16 -10.64
C ARG A 159 -1.01 17.18 -11.20
N THR A 160 -2.22 17.26 -10.65
CA THR A 160 -3.01 18.47 -10.80
C THR A 160 -2.21 19.52 -10.06
N ASP A 161 -1.42 20.25 -10.83
CA ASP A 161 -0.90 21.54 -10.43
C ASP A 161 -2.10 22.41 -10.05
N GLN A 162 -2.49 22.33 -8.78
CA GLN A 162 -3.23 23.40 -8.15
C GLN A 162 -2.22 24.52 -7.94
N THR A 163 -1.99 25.29 -9.00
CA THR A 163 -1.65 26.69 -8.85
C THR A 163 -2.83 27.34 -8.15
N ASP A 164 -2.75 27.45 -6.83
CA ASP A 164 -3.62 28.35 -6.07
C ASP A 164 -3.30 29.80 -6.50
N PRO A 165 -4.30 30.63 -6.81
CA PRO A 165 -4.12 32.05 -7.11
C PRO A 165 -3.84 32.91 -5.86
#